data_AF-A0A7R9DXX9-F1
#
_entry.id   AF-A0A7R9DXX9-F1
#
_cell.length_a   1.000
_cell.length_b   1.000
_cell.length_c   1.000
_cell.angle_alpha   90.00
_cell.angle_beta   90.00
_cell.angle_gamma   90.00
#
_symmetry.space_group_name_H-M   'P 1'
#
loop_
_entity.id
_entity.type
_entity.pdbx_description
1 polymer ?
#
loop_
_entity_poly.entity_id
_entity_poly.type
_entity_poly.pdbx_seq_one_letter_code
_entity_poly.pdbx_strand_id
1 'polypeptide(L)'
;VCLRTQCLKLLVAVTILTCAKDGERAETINKWIQVAIDTKTALGNLYGFCGVMMGLCMPQPSIQRLTTTWHVLRQKFTDSAFNFEAKLRPTLKNMNECSNPQAPNTTIPHLLPFILLQEMSVDEILGKMCREILGKMSREILGKMIREILGKMSRDKLGKMSREI
;
A
#
# COMPACT_ATOMS: atom_id res chain seq x y z
N VAL A 1 -17.70 12.17 5.68
CA VAL A 1 -16.31 11.87 6.11
C VAL A 1 -15.43 11.37 4.97
N CYS A 2 -15.95 10.55 4.04
CA CYS A 2 -15.24 10.10 2.84
C CYS A 2 -14.66 11.28 1.99
N LEU A 3 -15.44 12.34 1.80
CA LEU A 3 -15.01 13.55 1.07
C LEU A 3 -13.77 14.21 1.68
N ARG A 4 -13.71 14.38 3.00
CA ARG A 4 -12.59 15.08 3.68
C ARG A 4 -11.29 14.28 3.57
N THR A 5 -11.36 12.95 3.60
CA THR A 5 -10.19 12.08 3.36
C THR A 5 -9.74 12.17 1.91
N GLN A 6 -10.67 12.17 0.97
CA GLN A 6 -10.37 12.30 -0.46
C GLN A 6 -9.74 13.67 -0.77
N CYS A 7 -10.26 14.76 -0.20
CA CYS A 7 -9.69 16.09 -0.34
C CYS A 7 -8.26 16.15 0.22
N LEU A 8 -8.03 15.58 1.42
CA LEU A 8 -6.69 15.55 2.01
C LEU A 8 -5.71 14.73 1.16
N LYS A 9 -6.16 13.59 0.64
CA LYS A 9 -5.39 12.75 -0.28
C LYS A 9 -5.00 13.53 -1.55
N LEU A 10 -5.96 14.24 -2.16
CA LEU A 10 -5.72 15.04 -3.36
C LEU A 10 -4.85 16.26 -3.07
N LEU A 11 -5.02 16.93 -1.93
CA LEU A 11 -4.18 18.04 -1.51
C LEU A 11 -2.71 17.63 -1.43
N VAL A 12 -2.41 16.49 -0.81
CA VAL A 12 -1.05 15.94 -0.73
C VAL A 12 -0.52 15.65 -2.14
N ALA A 13 -1.34 15.03 -2.99
CA ALA A 13 -0.90 14.67 -4.32
C ALA A 13 -0.65 15.87 -5.24
N VAL A 14 -1.57 16.83 -5.25
CA VAL A 14 -1.45 18.05 -6.05
C VAL A 14 -0.23 18.86 -5.60
N THR A 15 -0.04 19.07 -4.30
CA THR A 15 1.11 19.85 -3.80
C THR A 15 2.46 19.25 -4.20
N ILE A 16 2.58 17.92 -4.28
CA ILE A 16 3.79 17.24 -4.75
C ILE A 16 3.92 17.38 -6.28
N LEU A 17 2.84 17.20 -7.03
CA LEU A 17 2.86 17.21 -8.49
C LEU A 17 2.99 18.62 -9.09
N THR A 18 2.61 19.66 -8.35
CA THR A 18 2.78 21.07 -8.78
C THR A 18 4.22 21.56 -8.67
N CYS A 19 5.11 20.83 -7.98
CA CYS A 19 6.52 21.18 -7.88
C CYS A 19 7.25 20.91 -9.21
N ALA A 20 7.77 21.98 -9.83
CA ALA A 20 8.49 21.91 -11.09
C ALA A 20 9.84 21.19 -10.97
N LYS A 21 10.60 21.42 -9.89
CA LYS A 21 11.93 20.83 -9.70
C LYS A 21 11.91 19.61 -8.79
N ASP A 22 12.73 18.62 -9.13
CA ASP A 22 12.86 17.37 -8.37
C ASP A 22 13.32 17.59 -6.93
N GLY A 23 14.19 18.58 -6.70
CA GLY A 23 14.67 18.94 -5.36
C GLY A 23 13.56 19.54 -4.48
N GLU A 24 12.81 20.50 -5.00
CA GLU A 24 11.67 21.12 -4.30
C GLU A 24 10.57 20.10 -4.02
N ARG A 25 10.34 19.18 -4.98
CA ARG A 25 9.40 18.07 -4.82
C ARG A 25 9.84 17.09 -3.73
N ALA A 26 11.13 16.76 -3.65
CA ALA A 26 11.67 15.90 -2.58
C ALA A 26 11.53 16.55 -1.20
N GLU A 27 11.77 17.86 -1.09
CA GLU A 27 11.54 18.61 0.15
C GLU A 27 10.06 18.62 0.55
N THR A 28 9.16 18.77 -0.42
CA THR A 28 7.70 18.71 -0.21
C THR A 28 7.27 17.32 0.29
N ILE A 29 7.81 16.25 -0.30
CA ILE A 29 7.58 14.88 0.18
C ILE A 29 8.10 14.72 1.62
N ASN A 30 9.30 15.23 1.92
CA ASN A 30 9.85 15.20 3.28
C ASN A 30 8.93 15.88 4.29
N LYS A 31 8.42 17.08 3.97
CA LYS A 31 7.45 17.80 4.81
C LYS A 31 6.18 16.99 5.04
N TRP A 32 5.63 16.37 4.01
CA TRP A 32 4.45 15.50 4.16
C TRP A 32 4.72 14.25 5.01
N ILE A 33 5.92 13.67 4.95
CA ILE A 33 6.31 12.56 5.82
C ILE A 33 6.35 13.03 7.29
N GLN A 34 6.93 14.21 7.56
CA GLN A 34 6.94 14.78 8.90
C GLN A 34 5.54 15.07 9.42
N VAL A 35 4.67 15.66 8.58
CA VAL A 35 3.25 15.85 8.90
C VAL A 35 2.57 14.52 9.22
N ALA A 36 2.86 13.46 8.48
CA ALA A 36 2.30 12.13 8.76
C ALA A 36 2.77 11.57 10.11
N ILE A 37 4.04 11.79 10.47
CA ILE A 37 4.60 11.41 11.78
C ILE A 37 3.87 12.18 12.88
N ASP A 38 3.86 13.51 12.84
CA ASP A 38 3.25 14.35 13.88
C ASP A 38 1.75 14.08 14.03
N THR A 39 1.05 13.93 12.91
CA THR A 39 -0.38 13.59 12.91
C THR A 39 -0.64 12.24 13.60
N LYS A 40 0.28 11.28 13.47
CA LYS A 40 0.19 9.98 14.12
C LYS A 40 0.60 10.04 15.60
N THR A 41 1.78 10.57 15.91
CA THR A 41 2.42 10.40 17.23
C THR A 41 2.18 11.58 18.16
N ALA A 42 2.18 12.81 17.66
CA ALA A 42 1.96 14.00 18.48
C ALA A 42 0.46 14.26 18.70
N LEU A 43 -0.36 14.07 17.66
CA LEU A 43 -1.80 14.36 17.69
C LEU A 43 -2.69 13.13 17.90
N GLY A 44 -2.20 11.91 17.66
CA GLY A 44 -3.03 10.71 17.71
C GLY A 44 -4.21 10.71 16.72
N ASN A 45 -4.10 11.47 15.63
CA ASN A 45 -5.14 11.63 14.63
C ASN A 45 -4.95 10.60 13.51
N LEU A 46 -5.43 9.37 13.73
CA LEU A 46 -5.26 8.27 12.77
C LEU A 46 -6.06 8.50 11.48
N TYR A 47 -7.15 9.26 11.55
CA TYR A 47 -7.92 9.67 10.38
C TYR A 47 -7.12 10.59 9.44
N GLY A 48 -6.49 11.63 9.98
CA GLY A 48 -5.64 12.55 9.23
C GLY A 48 -4.39 11.86 8.69
N PHE A 49 -3.75 11.02 9.53
CA PHE A 49 -2.60 10.22 9.14
C PHE A 49 -2.90 9.34 7.93
N CYS A 50 -4.04 8.64 7.93
CA CYS A 50 -4.46 7.82 6.80
C CYS A 50 -4.66 8.64 5.51
N GLY A 51 -5.30 9.81 5.59
CA GLY A 51 -5.48 10.68 4.42
C GLY A 51 -4.16 11.14 3.80
N VAL A 52 -3.18 11.51 4.64
CA VAL A 52 -1.83 11.89 4.17
C VAL A 52 -1.11 10.69 3.53
N MET A 53 -1.14 9.53 4.19
CA MET A 53 -0.47 8.33 3.71
C MET A 53 -1.07 7.79 2.41
N MET A 54 -2.39 7.88 2.24
CA MET A 54 -3.03 7.54 0.95
C MET A 54 -2.60 8.49 -0.17
N GLY A 55 -2.28 9.74 0.15
CA GLY A 55 -1.69 10.69 -0.80
C GLY A 55 -0.29 10.27 -1.21
N LEU A 56 0.59 10.03 -0.24
CA LEU A 56 1.99 9.61 -0.49
C LEU A 56 2.11 8.25 -1.20
N CYS A 57 1.18 7.33 -0.93
CA CYS A 57 1.12 6.00 -1.55
C CYS A 57 0.26 5.96 -2.82
N MET A 58 -0.20 7.10 -3.35
CA MET A 58 -1.13 7.15 -4.48
C MET A 58 -0.51 6.52 -5.75
N PRO A 59 -1.16 5.48 -6.33
CA PRO A 59 -0.64 4.81 -7.53
C PRO A 59 -0.91 5.57 -8.85
N GLN A 60 -1.86 6.51 -8.90
CA GLN A 60 -2.25 7.30 -10.09
C GLN A 60 -2.47 8.77 -9.64
N PRO A 61 -1.70 9.81 -10.04
CA PRO A 61 -0.62 9.95 -11.04
C PRO A 61 0.75 9.75 -10.37
N SER A 62 0.92 8.57 -9.77
CA SER A 62 2.17 7.93 -9.35
C SER A 62 3.26 8.82 -8.76
N ILE A 63 2.99 9.41 -7.59
CA ILE A 63 4.05 9.96 -6.73
C ILE A 63 5.15 8.90 -6.50
N GLN A 64 4.76 7.63 -6.37
CA GLN A 64 5.66 6.48 -6.24
C GLN A 64 6.53 6.19 -7.49
N ARG A 65 6.17 6.68 -8.69
CA ARG A 65 6.97 6.51 -9.92
C ARG A 65 8.01 7.62 -10.14
N LEU A 66 8.08 8.61 -9.26
CA LEU A 66 9.04 9.71 -9.32
C LEU A 66 10.44 9.25 -8.85
N THR A 67 11.06 8.31 -9.56
CA THR A 67 12.30 7.63 -9.15
C THR A 67 13.42 8.61 -8.78
N THR A 68 13.63 9.63 -9.61
CA THR A 68 14.65 10.68 -9.38
C THR A 68 14.37 11.45 -8.09
N THR A 69 13.12 11.85 -7.86
CA THR A 69 12.71 12.57 -6.63
C THR A 69 12.90 11.71 -5.39
N TRP A 70 12.50 10.43 -5.44
CA TRP A 70 12.71 9.51 -4.31
C TRP A 70 14.18 9.23 -4.06
N HIS A 71 15.02 9.24 -5.11
CA HIS A 71 16.46 9.15 -4.96
C HIS A 71 17.03 10.38 -4.24
N VAL A 72 16.63 11.59 -4.65
CA VAL A 72 17.01 12.85 -3.98
C VAL A 72 16.54 12.86 -2.52
N LEU A 73 15.32 12.41 -2.24
CA LEU A 73 14.79 12.28 -0.88
C LEU A 73 15.67 11.35 -0.04
N ARG A 74 16.05 10.18 -0.57
CA ARG A 74 16.91 9.22 0.15
C ARG A 74 18.34 9.73 0.38
N GLN A 75 18.84 10.62 -0.48
CA GLN A 75 20.16 11.23 -0.31
C GLN A 75 20.16 12.38 0.70
N LYS A 76 19.12 13.24 0.68
CA LYS A 76 19.05 14.45 1.50
C LYS A 76 18.30 14.28 2.82
N PHE A 77 17.33 13.38 2.87
CA PHE A 77 16.40 13.19 3.98
C PHE A 77 16.27 11.69 4.32
N THR A 78 17.41 11.04 4.55
CA THR A 78 17.53 9.59 4.75
C THR A 78 16.62 9.06 5.86
N ASP A 79 16.59 9.74 7.02
CA ASP A 79 15.76 9.33 8.16
C ASP A 79 14.27 9.38 7.84
N SER A 80 13.80 10.43 7.17
CA SER A 80 12.41 10.55 6.74
C SER A 80 12.04 9.44 5.75
N ALA A 81 12.91 9.18 4.77
CA ALA A 81 12.70 8.12 3.78
C ALA A 81 12.64 6.73 4.44
N PHE A 82 13.54 6.45 5.39
CA PHE A 82 13.51 5.21 6.16
C PHE A 82 12.25 5.09 7.01
N ASN A 83 11.87 6.14 7.75
CA ASN A 83 10.65 6.13 8.58
C ASN A 83 9.40 5.89 7.73
N PHE A 84 9.32 6.47 6.53
CA PHE A 84 8.21 6.25 5.62
C PHE A 84 8.04 4.78 5.24
N GLU A 85 9.10 4.12 4.78
CA GLU A 85 9.04 2.71 4.33
C GLU A 85 8.96 1.73 5.50
N ALA A 86 9.78 1.91 6.54
CA ALA A 86 9.91 0.93 7.62
C ALA A 86 8.83 1.06 8.70
N LYS A 87 8.22 2.25 8.87
CA LYS A 87 7.25 2.50 9.95
C LYS A 87 5.88 2.91 9.43
N LEU A 88 5.80 3.96 8.62
CA LEU A 88 4.50 4.54 8.24
C LEU A 88 3.70 3.62 7.32
N ARG A 89 4.32 3.01 6.30
CA ARG A 89 3.63 2.07 5.38
C ARG A 89 3.13 0.80 6.07
N PRO A 90 3.94 0.09 6.90
CA PRO A 90 3.43 -1.01 7.72
C PRO A 90 2.31 -0.58 8.67
N THR A 91 2.40 0.61 9.27
CA THR A 91 1.33 1.14 10.13
C THR A 91 0.01 1.27 9.36
N LEU A 92 0.02 1.88 8.16
CA LEU A 92 -1.17 2.01 7.32
C LEU A 92 -1.78 0.64 6.98
N LYS A 93 -0.93 -0.33 6.62
CA LYS A 93 -1.37 -1.69 6.32
C LYS A 93 -2.04 -2.34 7.54
N ASN A 94 -1.41 -2.28 8.71
CA ASN A 94 -1.92 -2.88 9.94
C ASN A 94 -3.25 -2.25 10.38
N MET A 95 -3.42 -0.93 10.20
CA MET A 95 -4.69 -0.24 10.49
C MET A 95 -5.83 -0.68 9.56
N ASN A 96 -5.52 -0.99 8.29
CA ASN A 96 -6.51 -1.47 7.32
C ASN A 96 -6.89 -2.94 7.55
N GLU A 97 -5.95 -3.75 8.06
CA GLU A 97 -6.16 -5.18 8.35
C GLU A 97 -6.73 -5.42 9.76
N CYS A 98 -6.87 -4.38 10.58
CA CYS A 98 -7.29 -4.46 11.99
C CYS A 98 -6.38 -5.37 12.87
N SER A 99 -5.19 -5.73 12.39
CA SER A 99 -4.29 -6.71 13.01
C SER A 99 -3.54 -6.18 14.25
N ASN A 100 -3.54 -4.85 14.47
CA ASN A 100 -2.90 -4.23 15.64
C ASN A 100 -3.67 -2.96 16.04
N PRO A 101 -4.64 -3.04 16.97
CA PRO A 101 -5.39 -1.87 17.42
C PRO A 101 -4.46 -0.94 18.20
N GLN A 102 -3.90 0.06 17.54
CA GLN A 102 -3.08 1.08 18.18
C GLN A 102 -3.95 1.99 19.07
N ALA A 103 -3.77 1.88 20.39
CA ALA A 103 -4.23 2.85 21.37
C ALA A 103 -3.22 2.92 22.53
N PRO A 104 -2.75 4.13 22.89
CA PRO A 104 -3.38 4.81 24.03
C PRO A 104 -3.75 6.28 23.80
N ASN A 105 -3.26 6.94 22.73
CA ASN A 105 -3.31 8.40 22.59
C ASN A 105 -4.19 8.87 21.42
N THR A 106 -5.15 8.05 20.96
CA THR A 106 -5.91 8.30 19.73
C THR A 106 -7.04 9.30 19.96
N THR A 107 -6.89 10.54 19.45
CA THR A 107 -7.95 11.56 19.50
C THR A 107 -9.00 11.35 18.41
N ILE A 108 -8.61 10.80 17.25
CA ILE A 108 -9.55 10.51 16.15
C ILE A 108 -9.26 9.09 15.60
N PRO A 109 -10.20 8.14 15.75
CA PRO A 109 -9.99 6.76 15.31
C PRO A 109 -9.94 6.64 13.78
N HIS A 110 -9.39 5.52 13.29
CA HIS A 110 -9.34 5.21 11.87
C HIS A 110 -10.75 4.84 11.35
N LEU A 111 -11.52 5.85 10.93
CA LEU A 111 -12.93 5.70 10.52
C LEU A 111 -13.12 5.07 9.13
N LEU A 112 -12.05 4.94 8.33
CA LEU A 112 -12.14 4.48 6.94
C LEU A 112 -12.77 3.08 6.78
N PRO A 113 -12.42 2.04 7.56
CA PRO A 113 -13.00 0.71 7.43
C PRO A 113 -14.48 0.70 7.82
N PHE A 114 -14.86 1.49 8.82
CA PHE A 114 -16.26 1.63 9.26
C PHE A 114 -17.12 2.32 8.19
N ILE A 115 -16.59 3.38 7.56
CA ILE A 115 -17.29 4.10 6.49
C ILE A 115 -17.36 3.25 5.22
N LEU A 116 -16.29 2.55 4.85
CA LEU A 116 -16.33 1.60 3.72
C LEU A 116 -17.35 0.49 3.97
N LEU A 117 -17.52 0.01 5.22
CA LEU A 117 -18.57 -0.95 5.55
C LEU A 117 -19.98 -0.35 5.47
N GLN A 118 -20.15 0.95 5.77
CA GLN A 118 -21.45 1.63 5.66
C GLN A 118 -21.80 2.08 4.24
N GLU A 119 -20.82 2.41 3.40
CA GLU A 119 -21.03 2.93 2.03
C GLU A 119 -20.87 1.87 0.93
N MET A 120 -20.35 0.67 1.24
CA MET A 120 -20.33 -0.42 0.26
C MET A 120 -21.73 -1.00 0.07
N SER A 121 -22.23 -0.90 -1.15
CA SER A 121 -23.35 -1.74 -1.61
C SER A 121 -22.94 -3.21 -1.58
N VAL A 122 -23.89 -4.11 -1.32
CA VAL A 122 -23.67 -5.56 -1.25
C VAL A 122 -22.92 -6.07 -2.50
N ASP A 123 -23.18 -5.46 -3.66
CA ASP A 123 -22.53 -5.80 -4.93
C ASP A 123 -21.02 -5.52 -4.97
N GLU A 124 -20.54 -4.44 -4.34
CA GLU A 124 -19.10 -4.17 -4.26
C GLU A 124 -18.39 -5.11 -3.29
N ILE A 125 -19.06 -5.50 -2.21
CA ILE A 125 -18.55 -6.49 -1.24
C ILE A 125 -18.42 -7.84 -1.93
N LEU A 126 -19.49 -8.30 -2.57
CA LEU A 126 -19.51 -9.55 -3.33
C LEU A 126 -18.48 -9.51 -4.46
N GLY A 127 -18.35 -8.40 -5.18
CA GLY A 127 -17.35 -8.24 -6.24
C GLY A 127 -15.91 -8.35 -5.74
N LYS A 128 -15.57 -7.75 -4.58
CA LYS A 128 -14.25 -7.90 -3.97
C LYS A 128 -14.02 -9.31 -3.44
N MET A 129 -14.99 -9.89 -2.73
CA MET A 129 -14.89 -11.24 -2.17
C MET A 129 -14.76 -12.28 -3.28
N CYS A 130 -15.55 -12.16 -4.35
CA CYS A 130 -15.44 -13.01 -5.54
C CYS A 130 -14.07 -12.88 -6.18
N ARG A 131 -13.52 -11.67 -6.39
CA ARG A 131 -12.17 -11.51 -6.96
C ARG A 131 -11.09 -12.15 -6.10
N GLU A 132 -11.20 -12.04 -4.78
CA GLU A 132 -10.21 -12.58 -3.86
C GLU A 132 -10.28 -14.11 -3.77
N ILE A 133 -11.49 -14.67 -3.69
CA ILE A 133 -11.73 -16.12 -3.69
C ILE A 133 -11.37 -16.71 -5.05
N LEU A 134 -11.83 -16.15 -6.17
CA LEU A 134 -11.47 -16.59 -7.51
C LEU A 134 -9.96 -16.48 -7.74
N GLY A 135 -9.31 -15.43 -7.25
CA GLY A 135 -7.86 -15.26 -7.32
C GLY A 135 -7.10 -16.31 -6.51
N LYS A 136 -7.55 -16.65 -5.30
CA LYS A 136 -6.97 -17.73 -4.49
C LYS A 136 -7.19 -19.10 -5.15
N MET A 137 -8.41 -19.37 -5.60
CA MET A 137 -8.80 -20.62 -6.24
C MET A 137 -8.08 -20.83 -7.57
N SER A 138 -7.95 -19.79 -8.39
CA SER A 138 -7.20 -19.82 -9.65
C SER A 138 -5.72 -20.11 -9.40
N ARG A 139 -5.07 -19.43 -8.44
CA ARG A 139 -3.67 -19.70 -8.08
C ARG A 139 -3.45 -21.11 -7.58
N GLU A 140 -4.38 -21.67 -6.83
CA GLU A 140 -4.27 -23.02 -6.31
C GLU A 140 -4.46 -24.08 -7.41
N ILE A 141 -5.46 -23.90 -8.28
CA ILE A 141 -5.72 -24.80 -9.41
C ILE A 141 -4.59 -24.73 -10.43
N LEU A 142 -4.18 -23.53 -10.88
CA LEU A 142 -3.04 -23.38 -11.78
C LEU A 142 -1.76 -23.94 -11.14
N GLY A 143 -1.54 -23.65 -9.85
CA GLY A 143 -0.37 -24.14 -9.12
C GLY A 143 -0.33 -25.67 -9.02
N LYS A 144 -1.47 -26.34 -8.82
CA LYS A 144 -1.57 -27.81 -8.86
C LYS A 144 -1.34 -28.35 -10.26
N MET A 145 -1.98 -27.77 -11.28
CA MET A 145 -1.83 -28.18 -12.67
C MET A 145 -0.39 -28.03 -13.19
N ILE A 146 0.27 -26.91 -12.90
CA ILE A 146 1.67 -26.66 -13.26
C ILE A 146 2.59 -27.68 -12.60
N ARG A 147 2.41 -27.96 -11.29
CA ARG A 147 3.20 -28.97 -10.57
C ARG A 147 3.02 -30.37 -11.16
N GLU A 148 1.81 -30.71 -11.57
CA GLU A 148 1.53 -32.01 -12.17
C GLU A 148 2.17 -32.15 -13.56
N ILE A 149 2.08 -31.11 -14.41
CA ILE A 149 2.69 -31.10 -15.74
C ILE A 149 4.22 -31.16 -15.64
N LEU A 150 4.83 -30.32 -14.80
CA LEU A 150 6.27 -30.35 -14.54
C LEU A 150 6.71 -31.70 -13.96
N GLY A 151 5.94 -32.27 -13.03
CA GLY A 151 6.20 -33.58 -12.46
C GLY A 151 6.08 -34.73 -13.47
N LYS A 152 5.20 -34.63 -14.46
CA LYS A 152 5.09 -35.60 -15.57
C LYS A 152 6.29 -35.46 -16.53
N MET A 153 6.64 -34.25 -16.95
CA MET A 153 7.79 -34.01 -17.83
C MET A 153 9.12 -34.46 -17.21
N SER A 154 9.33 -34.23 -15.92
CA SER A 154 10.55 -34.68 -15.22
C SER A 154 10.63 -36.20 -15.13
N ARG A 155 9.51 -36.90 -14.88
CA ARG A 155 9.44 -38.37 -14.85
C ARG A 155 9.67 -38.99 -16.23
N ASP A 156 9.13 -38.38 -17.28
CA ASP A 156 9.32 -38.86 -18.65
C ASP A 156 10.77 -38.70 -19.14
N LYS A 157 11.43 -37.58 -18.80
CA LYS A 157 12.86 -37.40 -19.09
C LYS A 157 13.74 -38.41 -18.35
N LEU A 158 13.49 -38.63 -17.06
CA LEU A 158 14.26 -39.60 -16.27
C LEU A 158 14.04 -41.04 -16.77
N GLY A 159 12.80 -41.40 -17.12
CA GLY A 159 12.45 -42.71 -17.64
C GLY A 159 12.95 -42.98 -19.07
N LYS A 160 13.21 -41.96 -19.88
CA LYS A 160 13.90 -42.12 -21.17
C LYS A 160 15.41 -42.29 -20.98
N MET A 161 16.01 -41.47 -20.11
CA MET A 161 17.45 -41.52 -19.82
C MET A 161 17.88 -42.84 -19.13
N SER A 162 17.01 -43.43 -18.29
CA SER A 162 17.26 -44.74 -17.67
C SER A 162 17.08 -45.94 -18.61
N ARG A 163 16.58 -45.73 -19.83
CA ARG A 163 16.42 -46.78 -20.87
C ARG A 163 17.51 -46.71 -21.95
N GLU A 164 18.35 -45.68 -21.92
CA GLU A 164 19.47 -45.46 -22.84
C GLU A 164 20.84 -45.79 -22.21
N ILE A 165 20.86 -46.27 -20.96
CA ILE A 165 22.02 -46.84 -20.25
C ILE A 165 21.74 -48.32 -20.04
#